data_AF-A0A956PYR6-F1
#
_entry.id   AF-A0A956PYR6-F1
#
_cell.length_a   1.000
_cell.length_b   1.000
_cell.length_c   1.000
_cell.angle_alpha   90.00
_cell.angle_beta   90.00
_cell.angle_gamma   90.00
#
_symmetry.space_group_name_H-M   'P 1'
#
loop_
_entity.id
_entity.type
_entity.pdbx_description
1 polymer ?
#
loop_
_entity_poly.entity_id
_entity_poly.type
_entity_poly.pdbx_seq_one_letter_code
_entity_poly.pdbx_strand_id
1 'polypeptide(L)'
;MSTNDTIVALSSAPGTAGVAVLRLSGPDAWAAALAIFTPVRGGALRAGRVRLGTVQDAKGEVLDRCLLLPFKGPESYTGEDVAEF
;
A
#
# COMPACT_ATOMS: atom_id res chain seq x y z
N MET A 1 -19.61 5.36 -11.91
CA MET A 1 -18.44 5.37 -11.00
C MET A 1 -17.41 6.27 -11.63
N SER A 2 -16.92 7.27 -10.90
CA SER A 2 -15.77 8.08 -11.32
C SER A 2 -14.59 7.12 -11.53
N THR A 3 -14.04 7.06 -12.74
CA THR A 3 -12.89 6.20 -13.06
C THR A 3 -11.57 6.79 -12.54
N ASN A 4 -11.63 7.70 -11.56
CA ASN A 4 -10.49 8.45 -11.06
C ASN A 4 -10.36 8.41 -9.54
N ASP A 5 -11.13 7.53 -8.88
CA ASP A 5 -11.08 7.38 -7.44
C ASP A 5 -10.00 6.35 -7.08
N THR A 6 -9.24 6.61 -6.01
CA THR A 6 -8.35 5.59 -5.43
C THR A 6 -9.15 4.74 -4.45
N ILE A 7 -9.20 3.43 -4.70
CA ILE A 7 -9.95 2.46 -3.90
C ILE A 7 -9.02 1.63 -3.02
N VAL A 8 -9.55 1.07 -1.93
CA VAL A 8 -8.84 0.16 -1.03
C VAL A 8 -9.72 -1.02 -0.62
N ALA A 9 -9.14 -2.22 -0.53
CA ALA A 9 -9.84 -3.40 -0.03
C ALA A 9 -8.88 -4.44 0.59
N LEU A 10 -9.43 -5.27 1.48
CA LEU A 10 -8.78 -6.50 1.93
C LEU A 10 -8.70 -7.48 0.74
N SER A 11 -7.49 -7.88 0.38
CA SER A 11 -7.22 -8.80 -0.73
C SER A 11 -7.05 -10.25 -0.29
N SER A 12 -6.83 -10.49 1.00
CA SER A 12 -6.79 -11.84 1.61
C SER A 12 -8.15 -12.28 2.14
N ALA A 13 -8.31 -13.58 2.37
CA ALA A 13 -9.52 -14.13 2.99
C ALA A 13 -9.74 -13.57 4.41
N PRO A 14 -11.00 -13.37 4.85
CA PRO A 14 -11.29 -12.99 6.23
C PRO A 14 -10.97 -14.13 7.20
N GLY A 15 -10.50 -13.77 8.40
CA GLY A 15 -10.18 -14.70 9.47
C GLY A 15 -8.74 -14.56 9.97
N THR A 16 -8.35 -15.46 10.87
CA THR A 16 -6.99 -15.46 11.45
C THR A 16 -5.99 -16.09 10.49
N ALA A 17 -4.96 -15.34 10.12
CA ALA A 17 -3.86 -15.79 9.28
C ALA A 17 -2.54 -15.16 9.75
N GLY A 18 -1.40 -15.70 9.29
CA GLY A 18 -0.09 -15.12 9.60
C GLY A 18 0.15 -13.75 8.94
N VAL A 19 -0.55 -13.46 7.83
CA VAL A 19 -0.48 -12.20 7.09
C VAL A 19 -1.86 -11.91 6.48
N ALA A 20 -2.22 -10.63 6.41
CA ALA A 20 -3.33 -10.12 5.62
C ALA A 20 -2.78 -9.11 4.61
N VAL A 21 -3.43 -8.99 3.44
CA VAL A 21 -3.01 -8.05 2.39
C VAL A 21 -4.07 -6.99 2.18
N LEU A 22 -3.71 -5.71 2.27
CA LEU A 22 -4.53 -4.58 1.85
C LEU A 22 -4.01 -4.02 0.54
N ARG A 23 -4.88 -3.87 -0.46
CA ARG A 23 -4.52 -3.33 -1.78
C ARG A 23 -5.21 -1.99 -1.99
N LEU A 24 -4.42 -0.99 -2.36
CA LEU A 24 -4.88 0.28 -2.90
C LEU A 24 -4.69 0.26 -4.42
N SER A 25 -5.65 0.80 -5.19
CA SER A 25 -5.56 0.95 -6.64
C SER A 25 -6.14 2.30 -7.06
N GLY A 26 -5.44 3.03 -7.93
CA GLY A 26 -5.91 4.29 -8.50
C GLY A 26 -4.82 5.37 -8.54
N PRO A 27 -5.16 6.59 -9.01
CA PRO A 27 -4.19 7.65 -9.29
C PRO A 27 -3.39 8.10 -8.06
N ASP A 28 -3.94 7.98 -6.86
CA ASP A 28 -3.32 8.41 -5.60
C ASP A 28 -2.82 7.23 -4.74
N ALA A 29 -2.84 5.99 -5.23
CA ALA A 29 -2.52 4.81 -4.43
C ALA A 29 -1.13 4.91 -3.75
N TRP A 30 -0.13 5.39 -4.48
CA TRP A 30 1.22 5.56 -3.95
C TRP A 30 1.31 6.72 -2.96
N ALA A 31 0.63 7.84 -3.25
CA ALA A 31 0.62 9.01 -2.38
C ALA A 31 -0.07 8.70 -1.05
N ALA A 32 -1.22 8.02 -1.11
CA ALA A 32 -1.95 7.55 0.07
C ALA A 32 -1.12 6.56 0.89
N ALA A 33 -0.43 5.62 0.24
CA ALA A 33 0.45 4.69 0.94
C ALA A 33 1.62 5.39 1.65
N LEU A 34 2.28 6.34 0.97
CA LEU A 34 3.39 7.10 1.54
C LEU A 34 2.97 8.06 2.65
N ALA A 35 1.72 8.50 2.68
CA ALA A 35 1.20 9.37 3.74
C ALA A 35 1.13 8.67 5.11
N ILE A 36 0.97 7.34 5.13
CA ILE A 36 0.81 6.56 6.37
C ILE A 36 1.99 5.61 6.64
N PHE A 37 2.86 5.37 5.66
CA PHE A 37 3.94 4.39 5.76
C PHE A 37 5.31 5.05 5.96
N THR A 38 5.98 4.68 7.05
CA THR A 38 7.36 5.08 7.33
C THR A 38 8.30 3.88 7.12
N PRO A 39 9.22 3.89 6.14
CA PRO A 39 10.11 2.77 5.91
C PRO A 39 11.22 2.71 6.97
N VAL A 40 11.64 1.50 7.36
CA VAL A 40 12.77 1.29 8.29
C VAL A 40 14.06 1.89 7.72
N ARG A 41 14.20 1.89 6.39
CA ARG A 41 15.32 2.52 5.67
C ARG A 41 14.75 3.50 4.63
N GLY A 42 15.29 4.71 4.61
CA GLY A 42 14.86 5.77 3.70
C GLY A 42 15.03 5.45 2.20
N GLY A 43 14.78 6.45 1.37
CA GLY A 43 14.87 6.36 -0.10
C GLY A 43 13.51 6.38 -0.80
N ALA A 44 13.51 6.65 -2.11
CA ALA A 44 12.28 6.76 -2.89
C ALA A 44 11.55 5.42 -3.04
N LEU A 45 10.22 5.44 -3.10
CA LEU A 45 9.41 4.30 -3.50
C LEU A 45 9.75 3.91 -4.95
N ARG A 46 9.90 2.61 -5.23
CA ARG A 46 10.23 2.09 -6.56
C ARG A 46 9.35 0.90 -6.85
N ALA A 47 8.69 0.89 -7.99
CA ALA A 47 7.86 -0.23 -8.43
C ALA A 47 8.62 -1.56 -8.35
N GLY A 48 7.94 -2.62 -7.89
CA GLY A 48 8.49 -3.96 -7.75
C GLY A 48 9.53 -4.13 -6.64
N ARG A 49 9.79 -3.11 -5.81
CA ARG A 49 10.72 -3.20 -4.67
C ARG A 49 9.97 -3.16 -3.34
N VAL A 50 9.99 -4.28 -2.64
CA VAL A 50 9.46 -4.43 -1.28
C VAL A 50 10.22 -3.52 -0.30
N ARG A 51 9.48 -2.94 0.65
CA ARG A 51 10.00 -2.13 1.75
C ARG A 51 9.44 -2.62 3.06
N LEU A 52 10.27 -2.80 4.08
CA LEU A 52 9.82 -3.01 5.46
C LEU A 52 9.66 -1.64 6.14
N GLY A 53 8.57 -1.44 6.86
CA GLY A 53 8.27 -0.20 7.54
C GLY A 53 7.19 -0.35 8.60
N THR A 54 6.65 0.78 9.04
CA THR A 54 5.53 0.87 9.95
C THR A 54 4.42 1.71 9.34
N VAL A 55 3.19 1.27 9.49
CA VAL A 55 2.01 2.09 9.23
C VAL A 55 1.66 2.83 10.52
N GLN A 56 1.39 4.13 10.40
CA GLN A 56 1.07 5.00 11.53
C GLN A 56 -0.28 5.69 11.32
N ASP A 57 -0.96 5.98 12.44
CA ASP A 57 -2.17 6.80 12.42
C ASP A 57 -1.84 8.30 12.31
N ALA A 58 -2.86 9.15 12.27
CA ALA A 58 -2.70 10.60 12.16
C ALA A 58 -2.01 11.26 13.38
N LYS A 59 -1.89 10.56 14.50
CA LYS A 59 -1.18 11.01 15.71
C LYS A 59 0.25 10.48 15.78
N GLY A 60 0.67 9.65 14.82
CA GLY A 60 1.97 9.00 14.79
C GLY A 60 2.04 7.70 15.60
N GLU A 61 0.91 7.17 16.07
CA GLU A 61 0.87 5.86 16.73
C GLU A 61 1.08 4.76 15.70
N VAL A 62 1.99 3.82 15.99
CA VAL A 62 2.25 2.67 15.11
C VAL A 62 1.10 1.69 15.19
N LEU A 63 0.40 1.50 14.06
CA LEU A 63 -0.69 0.55 13.92
C LEU A 63 -0.17 -0.86 13.62
N ASP A 64 0.81 -0.95 12.71
CA ASP A 64 1.41 -2.23 12.31
C ASP A 64 2.82 -2.06 11.74
N ARG A 65 3.59 -3.16 11.72
CA ARG A 65 4.88 -3.28 11.05
C ARG A 65 4.75 -4.26 9.88
N CYS A 66 4.62 -3.70 8.68
CA CYS A 66 4.30 -4.46 7.48
C CYS A 66 5.33 -4.26 6.35
N LEU A 67 5.11 -4.99 5.26
CA LEU A 67 5.78 -4.76 3.99
C LEU A 67 4.94 -3.77 3.16
N LEU A 68 5.59 -3.02 2.29
CA LEU A 68 4.94 -2.24 1.24
C LEU A 68 5.52 -2.69 -0.11
N LEU A 69 4.64 -3.16 -1.00
CA LEU A 69 4.96 -3.53 -2.37
C LEU A 69 4.21 -2.62 -3.36
N PRO A 70 4.90 -1.66 -3.98
CA PRO A 70 4.29 -0.77 -4.97
C PRO A 70 4.39 -1.35 -6.39
N PHE A 71 3.37 -1.13 -7.21
CA PHE A 71 3.35 -1.39 -8.65
C PHE A 71 2.94 -0.11 -9.38
N LYS A 72 3.58 0.18 -10.52
CA LYS A 72 3.27 1.36 -11.34
C LYS A 72 2.43 0.90 -12.53
N GLY A 73 1.32 1.58 -12.82
CA GLY A 73 0.56 1.32 -14.04
C GLY A 73 1.40 1.60 -15.30
N PRO A 74 1.24 0.84 -16.40
CA PRO A 74 0.28 -0.25 -16.60
C PRO A 74 0.76 -1.62 -16.09
N GLU A 75 1.94 -1.72 -15.49
CA GLU A 75 2.54 -2.97 -15.01
C GLU A 75 2.02 -3.35 -13.60
N SER A 76 0.71 -3.47 -13.48
CA SER A 76 0.01 -3.86 -12.26
C SER A 76 -1.22 -4.72 -12.58
N TYR A 77 -1.84 -5.33 -11.56
CA TYR A 77 -3.02 -6.17 -11.74
C TYR A 77 -4.22 -5.41 -12.35
N THR A 78 -4.43 -4.16 -11.94
CA THR A 78 -5.54 -3.31 -12.42
C THR A 78 -5.16 -2.46 -13.62
N GLY A 79 -3.87 -2.38 -13.97
CA GLY A 79 -3.33 -1.43 -14.94
C GLY A 79 -3.14 -0.01 -14.37
N GLU A 80 -3.50 0.22 -13.10
CA GLU A 80 -3.32 1.50 -12.40
C GLU A 80 -2.08 1.47 -11.50
N ASP A 81 -1.79 2.58 -10.83
CA ASP A 81 -0.86 2.54 -9.71
C ASP A 81 -1.47 1.74 -8.55
N VAL A 82 -0.69 0.82 -7.99
CA VAL A 82 -1.10 -0.07 -6.91
C VAL A 82 -0.10 -0.02 -5.78
N ALA A 83 -0.59 -0.08 -4.55
CA ALA A 83 0.21 -0.27 -3.35
C ALA A 83 -0.41 -1.41 -2.52
N GLU A 84 0.41 -2.40 -2.17
CA GLU A 84 0.01 -3.52 -1.31
C GLU A 84 0.77 -3.46 0.01
N PHE A 85 0.03 -3.55 1.11
CA PHE A 85 0.54 -3.73 2.47
C PHE A 85 0.41 -5.19 2.90
#